data_AF-A0A4D7JNZ6-F1
#
_entry.id   AF-A0A4D7JNZ6-F1
#
_cell.length_a   1.000
_cell.length_b   1.000
_cell.length_c   1.000
_cell.angle_alpha   90.00
_cell.angle_beta   90.00
_cell.angle_gamma   90.00
#
_symmetry.space_group_name_H-M   'P 1'
#
loop_
_entity.id
_entity.type
_entity.pdbx_description
1 polymer ?
#
loop_
_entity_poly.entity_id
_entity_poly.type
_entity_poly.pdbx_seq_one_letter_code
_entity_poly.pdbx_strand_id
1 'polypeptide(L)'
;MKLLFFVISLFLTIGSTNTLSAQNQTDSKSKQAAIEILKNLQPGYFGNAENCIPYKVYAVKYYDSWILSVVQADNIDVFITDGPRTEESVYHVSDFFIQGFVKALENNYIIKHSKRTIINDLEIYDYYELDRDGEIAIKGLLRLELPNTPEWKEPDFFVFKFFHNLFNRAKENAPEAPTIQPALEEEMNAMKEQASPITDEVK
;
A
#
# COMPACT_ATOMS: atom_id res chain seq x y z
N MET A 1 5.28 62.35 19.61
CA MET A 1 4.14 61.45 19.98
C MET A 1 3.77 60.63 18.75
N LYS A 2 3.65 59.30 18.93
CA LYS A 2 3.21 58.24 17.97
C LYS A 2 4.18 58.02 16.79
N LEU A 3 5.02 56.97 16.72
CA LEU A 3 4.87 55.52 16.95
C LEU A 3 3.82 54.88 16.04
N LEU A 4 4.24 54.33 14.90
CA LEU A 4 3.92 52.94 14.56
C LEU A 4 4.86 52.38 13.48
N PHE A 5 5.47 51.25 13.84
CA PHE A 5 6.20 50.33 13.00
C PHE A 5 5.33 49.81 11.84
N PHE A 6 5.90 49.68 10.64
CA PHE A 6 5.50 48.60 9.72
C PHE A 6 6.73 47.77 9.36
N VAL A 7 6.79 46.66 10.07
CA VAL A 7 7.75 45.56 9.98
C VAL A 7 7.51 44.80 8.68
N ILE A 8 8.61 44.53 7.98
CA ILE A 8 8.99 43.25 7.34
C ILE A 8 7.82 42.31 7.05
N SER A 9 7.58 42.05 5.76
CA SER A 9 7.45 40.70 5.17
C SER A 9 6.75 40.82 3.82
N LEU A 10 7.51 41.20 2.80
CA LEU A 10 7.17 40.91 1.41
C LEU A 10 8.26 39.94 0.95
N PHE A 11 7.86 38.86 0.27
CA PHE A 11 8.63 37.66 -0.10
C PHE A 11 8.64 36.54 0.94
N LEU A 12 7.58 35.72 0.95
CA LEU A 12 7.67 34.27 0.71
C LEU A 12 6.26 33.65 0.64
N THR A 13 5.59 33.77 -0.50
CA THR A 13 4.47 32.87 -0.85
C THR A 13 4.55 32.55 -2.34
N ILE A 14 5.60 31.84 -2.73
CA ILE A 14 5.60 31.07 -3.97
C ILE A 14 5.72 29.61 -3.54
N GLY A 15 4.69 28.83 -3.85
CA GLY A 15 4.78 27.38 -3.92
C GLY A 15 3.97 26.62 -2.89
N SER A 16 2.68 26.40 -3.17
CA SER A 16 1.96 25.19 -2.72
C SER A 16 0.50 25.12 -3.21
N THR A 17 0.17 25.54 -4.44
CA THR A 17 -1.19 25.31 -5.00
C THR A 17 -1.20 24.41 -6.23
N ASN A 18 -0.04 24.03 -6.78
CA ASN A 18 0.03 23.21 -7.99
C ASN A 18 0.09 21.70 -7.70
N THR A 19 0.32 21.28 -6.46
CA THR A 19 0.41 19.86 -6.09
C THR A 19 -0.97 19.19 -6.01
N LEU A 20 -1.99 19.88 -5.49
CA LEU A 20 -3.32 19.30 -5.29
C LEU A 20 -4.05 18.98 -6.63
N SER A 21 -3.96 19.87 -7.62
CA SER A 21 -4.57 19.64 -8.94
C SER A 21 -3.82 18.61 -9.77
N ALA A 22 -2.49 18.53 -9.65
CA ALA A 22 -1.68 17.53 -10.33
C ALA A 22 -1.95 16.11 -9.77
N GLN A 23 -2.18 16.00 -8.46
CA GLN A 23 -2.51 14.73 -7.80
C GLN A 23 -3.89 14.23 -8.25
N ASN A 24 -4.93 15.06 -8.16
CA ASN A 24 -6.29 14.72 -8.60
C ASN A 24 -6.38 14.32 -10.09
N GLN A 25 -5.61 14.98 -10.98
CA GLN A 25 -5.59 14.64 -12.40
C GLN A 25 -4.79 13.36 -12.71
N THR A 26 -3.77 13.04 -11.90
CA THR A 26 -2.98 11.81 -12.02
C THR A 26 -3.76 10.61 -11.48
N ASP A 27 -4.51 10.80 -10.39
CA ASP A 27 -5.36 9.78 -9.77
C ASP A 27 -6.49 9.34 -10.73
N SER A 28 -7.11 10.27 -11.45
CA SER A 28 -8.14 9.94 -12.46
C SER A 28 -7.57 9.15 -13.65
N LYS A 29 -6.37 9.49 -14.14
CA LYS A 29 -5.73 8.76 -15.26
C LYS A 29 -5.31 7.34 -14.86
N SER A 30 -4.79 7.17 -13.64
CA SER A 30 -4.37 5.85 -13.17
C SER A 30 -5.55 4.88 -12.98
N LYS A 31 -6.69 5.38 -12.49
CA LYS A 31 -7.94 4.60 -12.39
C LYS A 31 -8.51 4.22 -13.76
N GLN A 32 -8.43 5.11 -14.75
CA GLN A 32 -8.86 4.79 -16.12
C GLN A 32 -8.00 3.67 -16.74
N ALA A 33 -6.68 3.74 -16.59
CA ALA A 33 -5.78 2.69 -17.07
C ALA A 33 -6.06 1.34 -16.38
N ALA A 34 -6.31 1.36 -15.06
CA ALA A 34 -6.73 0.17 -14.30
C ALA A 34 -7.99 -0.48 -14.87
N ILE A 35 -8.99 0.34 -15.18
CA ILE A 35 -10.27 -0.11 -15.76
C ILE A 35 -10.05 -0.73 -17.14
N GLU A 36 -9.20 -0.16 -17.99
CA GLU A 36 -8.90 -0.72 -19.31
C GLU A 36 -8.27 -2.11 -19.22
N ILE A 37 -7.34 -2.30 -18.28
CA ILE A 37 -6.69 -3.60 -18.06
C ILE A 37 -7.70 -4.62 -17.55
N LEU A 38 -8.55 -4.25 -16.59
CA LEU A 38 -9.60 -5.13 -16.09
C LEU A 38 -10.66 -5.45 -17.16
N LYS A 39 -10.98 -4.51 -18.05
CA LYS A 39 -11.92 -4.75 -19.18
C LYS A 39 -11.42 -5.83 -20.14
N ASN A 40 -10.11 -6.09 -20.20
CA ASN A 40 -9.53 -7.18 -20.97
C ASN A 40 -9.64 -8.55 -20.29
N LEU A 41 -9.97 -8.58 -19.00
CA LEU A 41 -10.22 -9.80 -18.25
C LEU A 41 -11.69 -10.21 -18.36
N GLN A 42 -11.94 -11.50 -18.14
CA GLN A 42 -13.30 -12.02 -18.03
C GLN A 42 -13.80 -11.76 -16.60
N PRO A 43 -14.90 -11.00 -16.42
CA PRO A 43 -15.47 -10.78 -15.09
C PRO A 43 -16.07 -12.06 -14.53
N GLY A 44 -15.95 -12.23 -13.21
CA GLY A 44 -16.51 -13.35 -12.47
C GLY A 44 -17.99 -13.20 -12.15
N TYR A 45 -18.48 -11.96 -12.12
CA TYR A 45 -19.88 -11.63 -11.87
C TYR A 45 -20.29 -10.34 -12.59
N PHE A 46 -21.57 -10.30 -12.97
CA PHE A 46 -22.24 -9.14 -13.53
C PHE A 46 -23.44 -8.80 -12.67
N GLY A 47 -23.54 -7.54 -12.25
CA GLY A 47 -24.67 -7.06 -11.47
C GLY A 47 -25.15 -5.70 -11.95
N ASN A 48 -26.28 -5.27 -11.39
CA ASN A 48 -26.78 -3.91 -11.52
C ASN A 48 -26.90 -3.31 -10.13
N ALA A 49 -26.41 -2.09 -9.95
CA ALA A 49 -26.63 -1.33 -8.73
C ALA A 49 -28.10 -0.86 -8.65
N GLU A 50 -28.53 -0.36 -7.49
CA GLU A 50 -29.91 0.08 -7.25
C GLU A 50 -30.39 1.17 -8.22
N ASN A 51 -29.46 1.95 -8.78
CA ASN A 51 -29.71 2.96 -9.80
C ASN A 51 -29.67 2.41 -11.24
N CYS A 52 -29.78 1.08 -11.43
CA CYS A 52 -29.69 0.38 -12.71
C CYS A 52 -28.37 0.56 -13.46
N ILE A 53 -27.30 1.01 -12.80
CA ILE A 53 -25.98 1.09 -13.41
C ILE A 53 -25.32 -0.29 -13.35
N PRO A 54 -24.94 -0.89 -14.49
CA PRO A 54 -24.28 -2.18 -14.50
C PRO A 54 -22.88 -2.07 -13.90
N TYR A 55 -22.50 -3.08 -13.12
CA TYR A 55 -21.16 -3.24 -12.60
C TYR A 55 -20.64 -4.65 -12.87
N LYS A 56 -19.31 -4.75 -12.96
CA LYS A 56 -18.59 -6.00 -13.15
C LYS A 56 -17.69 -6.24 -11.95
N VAL A 57 -17.60 -7.49 -11.52
CA VAL A 57 -16.70 -7.90 -10.44
C VAL A 57 -15.62 -8.80 -11.00
N TYR A 58 -14.38 -8.44 -10.70
CA TYR A 58 -13.18 -9.21 -10.98
C TYR A 58 -12.62 -9.70 -9.66
N ALA A 59 -12.42 -11.01 -9.55
CA ALA A 59 -11.95 -11.63 -8.32
C ALA A 59 -10.57 -12.23 -8.54
N VAL A 60 -9.62 -11.84 -7.68
CA VAL A 60 -8.25 -12.38 -7.66
C VAL A 60 -7.97 -12.96 -6.29
N LYS A 61 -7.57 -14.22 -6.24
CA LYS A 61 -7.26 -14.96 -5.02
C LYS A 61 -5.81 -14.73 -4.61
N TYR A 62 -5.59 -14.48 -3.32
CA TYR A 62 -4.28 -14.42 -2.68
C TYR A 62 -4.30 -15.25 -1.39
N TYR A 63 -3.77 -16.46 -1.42
CA TYR A 63 -3.92 -17.45 -0.34
C TYR A 63 -5.39 -17.61 0.08
N ASP A 64 -5.73 -17.26 1.32
CA ASP A 64 -7.10 -17.37 1.84
C ASP A 64 -7.91 -16.07 1.66
N SER A 65 -7.29 -15.00 1.18
CA SER A 65 -7.92 -13.69 0.95
C SER A 65 -8.34 -13.51 -0.51
N TRP A 66 -9.31 -12.63 -0.74
CA TRP A 66 -9.72 -12.24 -2.09
C TRP A 66 -9.57 -10.74 -2.31
N ILE A 67 -8.99 -10.37 -3.45
CA ILE A 67 -8.97 -9.01 -3.96
C ILE A 67 -10.11 -8.90 -4.97
N LEU A 68 -11.10 -8.10 -4.65
CA LEU A 68 -12.28 -7.89 -5.47
C LEU A 68 -12.22 -6.48 -6.06
N SER A 69 -12.24 -6.40 -7.38
CA SER A 69 -12.31 -5.13 -8.12
C SER A 69 -13.70 -4.99 -8.74
N VAL A 70 -14.43 -3.97 -8.30
CA VAL A 70 -15.75 -3.63 -8.82
C VAL A 70 -15.60 -2.46 -9.77
N VAL A 71 -15.94 -2.68 -11.03
CA VAL A 71 -15.90 -1.67 -12.08
C VAL A 71 -17.32 -1.25 -12.40
N GLN A 72 -17.61 0.04 -12.19
CA GLN A 72 -18.88 0.67 -12.49
C GLN A 72 -18.65 1.90 -13.36
N ALA A 73 -19.07 1.83 -14.63
CA ALA A 73 -18.79 2.85 -15.65
C ALA A 73 -17.30 3.23 -15.72
N ASP A 74 -16.93 4.42 -15.20
CA ASP A 74 -15.57 4.97 -15.19
C ASP A 74 -14.91 4.95 -13.80
N ASN A 75 -15.56 4.30 -12.83
CA ASN A 75 -15.05 4.12 -11.48
C ASN A 75 -14.64 2.68 -11.21
N ILE A 76 -13.63 2.55 -10.35
CA ILE A 76 -13.14 1.29 -9.84
C ILE A 76 -13.03 1.40 -8.32
N ASP A 77 -13.64 0.45 -7.63
CA ASP A 77 -13.44 0.21 -6.21
C ASP A 77 -12.76 -1.13 -6.03
N VAL A 78 -11.72 -1.17 -5.20
CA VAL A 78 -11.00 -2.40 -4.90
C VAL A 78 -11.05 -2.66 -3.40
N PHE A 79 -11.37 -3.89 -3.04
CA PHE A 79 -11.44 -4.31 -1.65
C PHE A 79 -10.79 -5.67 -1.46
N ILE A 80 -10.37 -5.94 -0.24
CA ILE A 80 -9.78 -7.20 0.17
C ILE A 80 -10.70 -7.84 1.19
N THR A 81 -11.18 -9.05 0.91
CA THR A 81 -11.92 -9.85 1.88
C THR A 81 -10.97 -10.70 2.69
N ASP A 82 -11.27 -10.85 3.98
CA ASP A 82 -10.46 -11.63 4.93
C ASP A 82 -8.98 -11.28 4.82
N GLY A 83 -8.68 -9.97 4.84
CA GLY A 83 -7.32 -9.47 4.63
C GLY A 83 -6.38 -10.03 5.71
N PRO A 84 -5.15 -10.46 5.36
CA PRO A 84 -4.29 -11.25 6.24
C PRO A 84 -3.76 -10.50 7.48
N ARG A 85 -4.13 -9.22 7.64
CA ARG A 85 -3.64 -8.28 8.67
C ARG A 85 -4.72 -7.31 9.14
N THR A 86 -6.00 -7.65 8.99
CA THR A 86 -7.10 -6.80 9.44
C THR A 86 -8.18 -7.67 10.08
N GLU A 87 -8.85 -7.14 11.11
CA GLU A 87 -10.05 -7.74 11.70
C GLU A 87 -11.29 -7.47 10.85
N GLU A 88 -11.20 -6.53 9.90
CA GLU A 88 -12.30 -6.21 8.99
C GLU A 88 -12.48 -7.33 7.97
N SER A 89 -13.72 -7.81 7.82
CA SER A 89 -14.07 -8.82 6.80
C SER A 89 -13.92 -8.28 5.38
N VAL A 90 -13.98 -6.95 5.21
CA VAL A 90 -13.81 -6.25 3.95
C VAL A 90 -13.04 -4.96 4.20
N TYR A 91 -11.88 -4.81 3.55
CA TYR A 91 -11.02 -3.63 3.65
C TYR A 91 -10.93 -2.90 2.31
N HIS A 92 -11.13 -1.58 2.31
CA HIS A 92 -10.98 -0.72 1.12
C HIS A 92 -9.51 -0.31 0.93
N VAL A 93 -8.95 -0.59 -0.24
CA VAL A 93 -7.52 -0.35 -0.49
C VAL A 93 -7.22 1.07 -0.97
N SER A 94 -6.02 1.55 -0.70
CA SER A 94 -5.49 2.83 -1.19
C SER A 94 -5.24 2.82 -2.69
N ASP A 95 -5.20 4.02 -3.28
CA ASP A 95 -4.90 4.19 -4.71
C ASP A 95 -3.49 3.66 -5.09
N PHE A 96 -2.53 3.66 -4.17
CA PHE A 96 -1.20 3.08 -4.41
C PHE A 96 -1.25 1.56 -4.57
N PHE A 97 -2.08 0.90 -3.76
CA PHE A 97 -2.31 -0.52 -3.90
C PHE A 97 -2.95 -0.84 -5.26
N ILE A 98 -3.97 -0.07 -5.67
CA ILE A 98 -4.63 -0.23 -6.97
C ILE A 98 -3.61 -0.13 -8.10
N GLN A 99 -2.76 0.90 -8.09
CA GLN A 99 -1.72 1.08 -9.11
C GLN A 99 -0.73 -0.11 -9.16
N GLY A 100 -0.26 -0.57 -8.01
CA GLY A 100 0.65 -1.72 -7.93
C GLY A 100 -0.01 -3.03 -8.37
N PHE A 101 -1.27 -3.25 -7.97
CA PHE A 101 -2.05 -4.41 -8.36
C PHE A 101 -2.27 -4.45 -9.88
N VAL A 102 -2.62 -3.31 -10.47
CA VAL A 102 -2.79 -3.17 -11.93
C VAL A 102 -1.49 -3.50 -12.66
N LYS A 103 -0.33 -3.07 -12.14
CA LYS A 103 0.97 -3.47 -12.70
C LYS A 103 1.20 -4.97 -12.62
N ALA A 104 0.75 -5.66 -11.57
CA ALA A 104 0.81 -7.12 -11.52
C ALA A 104 -0.06 -7.76 -12.62
N LEU A 105 -1.24 -7.19 -12.90
CA LEU A 105 -2.12 -7.65 -13.98
C LEU A 105 -1.47 -7.42 -15.38
N GLU A 106 -0.87 -6.26 -15.62
CA GLU A 106 -0.17 -5.97 -16.89
C GLU A 106 0.97 -6.96 -17.17
N ASN A 107 1.66 -7.41 -16.12
CA ASN A 107 2.75 -8.38 -16.22
C ASN A 107 2.25 -9.83 -16.33
N ASN A 108 0.93 -10.06 -16.39
CA ASN A 108 0.29 -11.37 -16.46
C ASN A 108 0.62 -12.29 -15.28
N TYR A 109 0.79 -11.73 -14.07
CA TYR A 109 1.03 -12.52 -12.85
C TYR A 109 -0.23 -13.20 -12.30
N ILE A 110 -1.17 -13.53 -13.18
CA ILE A 110 -2.47 -14.10 -12.84
C ILE A 110 -2.81 -15.28 -13.76
N ILE A 111 -3.46 -16.28 -13.18
CA ILE A 111 -3.90 -17.50 -13.86
C ILE A 111 -5.43 -17.56 -13.75
N LYS A 112 -6.11 -17.72 -14.88
CA LYS A 112 -7.59 -17.80 -14.91
C LYS A 112 -8.07 -19.18 -14.45
N HIS A 113 -9.07 -19.18 -13.58
CA HIS A 113 -9.84 -20.36 -13.17
C HIS A 113 -11.33 -20.15 -13.46
N SER A 114 -11.91 -21.10 -14.19
CA SER A 114 -13.37 -21.13 -14.45
C SER A 114 -14.04 -22.11 -13.51
N LYS A 115 -14.46 -21.63 -12.35
CA LYS A 115 -15.08 -22.42 -11.30
C LYS A 115 -16.00 -21.56 -10.44
N ARG A 116 -17.22 -22.04 -10.23
CA ARG A 116 -18.19 -21.49 -9.28
C ARG A 116 -17.61 -21.42 -7.87
N THR A 117 -17.55 -20.22 -7.30
CA THR A 117 -16.99 -19.93 -5.98
C THR A 117 -17.85 -18.89 -5.28
N ILE A 118 -18.01 -19.02 -3.96
CA ILE A 118 -18.78 -18.07 -3.13
C ILE A 118 -17.78 -17.27 -2.29
N ILE A 119 -17.87 -15.94 -2.33
CA ILE A 119 -17.03 -15.00 -1.58
C ILE A 119 -17.96 -14.02 -0.88
N ASN A 120 -18.06 -14.06 0.46
CA ASN A 120 -18.91 -13.16 1.26
C ASN A 120 -20.31 -12.94 0.63
N ASP A 121 -21.02 -14.05 0.38
CA ASP A 121 -22.35 -14.13 -0.24
C ASP A 121 -22.43 -13.77 -1.75
N LEU A 122 -21.32 -13.37 -2.36
CA LEU A 122 -21.22 -13.18 -3.80
C LEU A 122 -20.84 -14.49 -4.50
N GLU A 123 -21.70 -14.97 -5.40
CA GLU A 123 -21.41 -16.11 -6.26
C GLU A 123 -20.71 -15.66 -7.55
N ILE A 124 -19.47 -16.09 -7.75
CA ILE A 124 -18.67 -15.81 -8.95
C ILE A 124 -18.42 -17.09 -9.75
N TYR A 125 -18.30 -16.95 -11.07
CA TYR A 125 -18.13 -18.08 -12.01
C TYR A 125 -16.70 -18.20 -12.57
N ASP A 126 -16.01 -17.07 -12.70
CA ASP A 126 -14.61 -16.99 -13.11
C ASP A 126 -13.84 -16.22 -12.04
N TYR A 127 -12.64 -16.70 -11.70
CA TYR A 127 -11.71 -15.98 -10.84
C TYR A 127 -10.28 -16.14 -11.35
N TYR A 128 -9.36 -15.38 -10.77
CA TYR A 128 -7.95 -15.47 -11.08
C TYR A 128 -7.17 -15.81 -9.82
N GLU A 129 -6.07 -16.54 -9.96
CA GLU A 129 -5.13 -16.83 -8.88
C GLU A 129 -3.79 -16.19 -9.24
N LEU A 130 -3.10 -15.63 -8.26
CA LEU A 130 -1.77 -15.06 -8.49
C LEU A 130 -0.77 -16.19 -8.72
N ASP A 131 0.15 -15.99 -9.67
CA ASP A 131 1.32 -16.87 -9.75
C ASP A 131 2.35 -16.51 -8.66
N ARG A 132 3.47 -17.21 -8.65
CA ARG A 132 4.53 -16.99 -7.65
C ARG A 132 5.06 -15.56 -7.64
N ASP A 133 5.21 -14.93 -8.79
CA ASP A 133 5.76 -13.58 -8.89
C ASP A 133 4.71 -12.54 -8.47
N GLY A 134 3.44 -12.78 -8.82
CA GLY A 134 2.28 -12.05 -8.34
C GLY A 134 2.14 -12.12 -6.83
N GLU A 135 2.26 -13.30 -6.23
CA GLU A 135 2.22 -13.48 -4.79
C GLU A 135 3.29 -12.64 -4.08
N ILE A 136 4.51 -12.59 -4.61
CA ILE A 136 5.61 -11.79 -4.06
C ILE A 136 5.30 -10.30 -4.16
N ALA A 137 4.84 -9.84 -5.33
CA ALA A 137 4.49 -8.44 -5.56
C ALA A 137 3.36 -7.97 -4.65
N ILE A 138 2.26 -8.73 -4.61
CA ILE A 138 1.08 -8.43 -3.79
C ILE A 138 1.39 -8.49 -2.31
N LYS A 139 2.23 -9.43 -1.86
CA LYS A 139 2.71 -9.45 -0.47
C LYS A 139 3.40 -8.16 -0.08
N GLY A 140 4.21 -7.59 -0.97
CA GLY A 140 4.87 -6.31 -0.78
C GLY A 140 3.86 -5.17 -0.65
N LEU A 141 2.90 -5.10 -1.57
CA LEU A 141 1.85 -4.08 -1.56
C LEU A 141 0.98 -4.17 -0.31
N LEU A 142 0.57 -5.37 0.10
CA LEU A 142 -0.20 -5.60 1.33
C LEU A 142 0.55 -5.21 2.60
N ARG A 143 1.89 -5.21 2.59
CA ARG A 143 2.70 -4.75 3.74
C ARG A 143 2.71 -3.23 3.88
N LEU A 144 2.53 -2.52 2.78
CA LEU A 144 2.41 -1.07 2.77
C LEU A 144 0.97 -0.65 3.08
N GLU A 145 0.01 -1.43 2.59
CA GLU A 145 -1.41 -1.12 2.66
C GLU A 145 -2.01 -1.40 4.04
N LEU A 146 -1.80 -2.62 4.54
CA LEU A 146 -2.36 -3.03 5.82
C LEU A 146 -1.29 -2.84 6.89
N PRO A 147 -1.53 -2.01 7.93
CA PRO A 147 -0.62 -1.92 9.05
C PRO A 147 -0.39 -3.33 9.59
N ASN A 148 0.84 -3.62 9.99
CA ASN A 148 1.13 -4.86 10.67
C ASN A 148 0.58 -4.74 12.10
N THR A 149 -0.75 -4.74 12.24
CA THR A 149 -1.42 -4.91 13.53
C THR A 149 -1.03 -6.31 13.99
N PRO A 150 -0.17 -6.41 15.01
CA PRO A 150 0.28 -7.69 15.48
C PRO A 150 -0.83 -8.24 16.37
N GLU A 151 -1.98 -8.58 15.80
CA GLU A 151 -2.76 -9.67 16.37
C GLU A 151 -2.06 -10.96 15.96
N TRP A 152 -0.87 -11.16 16.53
CA TRP A 152 -0.27 -12.47 16.62
C TRP A 152 -1.20 -13.30 17.50
N LYS A 153 -2.24 -13.89 16.92
CA LYS A 153 -2.89 -15.03 17.55
C LYS A 153 -1.81 -16.08 17.72
N GLU A 154 -1.49 -16.42 18.97
CA GLU A 154 -0.63 -17.56 19.25
C GLU A 154 -1.18 -18.74 18.44
N PRO A 155 -0.35 -19.38 17.59
CA PRO A 155 -0.85 -20.50 16.82
C PRO A 155 -1.33 -21.59 17.77
N ASP A 156 -2.59 -22.01 17.62
CA ASP A 156 -3.25 -22.99 18.51
C ASP A 156 -2.56 -24.37 18.49
N PHE A 157 -1.78 -24.65 17.45
CA PHE A 157 -1.06 -25.90 17.28
C PHE A 157 0.30 -25.87 17.97
N PHE A 158 0.55 -26.85 18.86
CA PHE A 158 1.71 -26.91 19.75
C PHE A 158 3.07 -26.76 19.03
N VAL A 159 3.24 -27.34 17.84
CA VAL A 159 4.50 -27.27 17.09
C VAL A 159 4.79 -25.83 16.67
N PHE A 160 3.78 -25.13 16.14
CA PHE A 160 3.94 -23.73 15.75
C PHE A 160 4.06 -22.80 16.96
N LYS A 161 3.41 -23.13 18.09
CA LYS A 161 3.61 -22.42 19.37
C LYS A 161 5.04 -22.52 19.89
N PHE A 162 5.66 -23.69 19.77
CA PHE A 162 7.06 -23.90 20.12
C PHE A 162 7.99 -23.05 19.25
N PHE A 163 7.82 -23.09 17.92
CA PHE A 163 8.62 -22.27 17.00
C PHE A 163 8.39 -20.78 17.20
N HIS A 164 7.13 -20.36 17.37
CA HIS A 164 6.76 -18.99 17.69
C HIS A 164 7.48 -18.48 18.94
N ASN A 165 7.46 -19.25 20.02
CA ASN A 165 8.15 -18.90 21.26
C ASN A 165 9.68 -18.89 21.11
N LEU A 166 10.23 -19.78 20.28
CA LEU A 166 11.65 -19.84 20.00
C LEU A 166 12.13 -18.59 19.24
N PHE A 167 11.40 -18.19 18.20
CA PHE A 167 11.73 -17.02 17.38
C PHE A 167 11.45 -15.69 18.09
N ASN A 168 10.40 -15.62 18.91
CA ASN A 168 10.12 -14.42 19.71
C ASN A 168 11.12 -14.24 20.85
N ARG A 169 11.53 -15.32 21.53
CA ARG A 169 12.67 -15.26 22.46
C ARG A 169 13.96 -14.84 21.78
N ALA A 170 14.21 -15.27 20.55
CA ALA A 170 15.39 -14.83 19.79
C ALA A 170 15.32 -13.33 19.42
N LYS A 171 14.11 -12.76 19.34
CA LYS A 171 13.89 -11.34 19.05
C LYS A 171 13.93 -10.45 20.30
N GLU A 172 13.46 -10.94 21.44
CA GLU A 172 13.62 -10.29 22.76
C GLU A 172 15.05 -10.36 23.29
N ASN A 173 15.78 -11.44 22.98
CA ASN A 173 17.20 -11.60 23.35
C ASN A 173 18.16 -11.19 22.21
N ALA A 174 17.64 -10.66 21.11
CA ALA A 174 18.50 -9.97 20.15
C ALA A 174 19.01 -8.70 20.87
N PRO A 175 20.32 -8.47 20.96
CA PRO A 175 20.81 -7.20 21.46
C PRO A 175 20.15 -6.09 20.66
N GLU A 176 19.66 -5.05 21.34
CA GLU A 176 19.12 -3.85 20.70
C GLU A 176 20.04 -3.48 19.54
N ALA A 177 19.48 -3.40 18.32
CA ALA A 177 20.25 -3.03 17.15
C ALA A 177 21.00 -1.74 17.52
N PRO A 178 22.34 -1.69 17.41
CA PRO A 178 23.10 -0.58 17.93
C PRO A 178 22.59 0.69 17.27
N THR A 179 22.01 1.57 18.09
CA THR A 179 21.83 2.98 17.79
C THR A 179 23.16 3.46 17.23
N ILE A 180 23.17 3.80 15.94
CA ILE A 180 24.19 4.55 15.21
C ILE A 180 25.63 4.22 15.67
N GLN A 181 26.33 3.40 14.90
CA GLN A 181 27.74 3.05 15.12
C GLN A 181 28.53 4.24 15.72
N PRO A 182 29.13 4.11 16.92
CA PRO A 182 29.91 5.19 17.55
C PRO A 182 31.02 5.72 16.64
N ALA A 183 31.52 4.86 15.75
CA ALA A 183 32.49 5.21 14.71
C ALA A 183 31.95 6.24 13.70
N LEU A 184 30.65 6.23 13.40
CA LEU A 184 30.02 7.18 12.49
C LEU A 184 29.78 8.54 13.16
N GLU A 185 29.45 8.56 14.46
CA GLU A 185 29.36 9.79 15.25
C GLU A 185 30.75 10.40 15.50
N GLU A 186 31.78 9.58 15.73
CA GLU A 186 33.17 10.04 15.82
C GLU A 186 33.68 10.58 14.46
N GLU A 187 33.38 9.91 13.34
CA GLU A 187 33.71 10.42 12.00
C GLU A 187 32.95 11.71 11.66
N MET A 188 31.65 11.81 12.00
CA MET A 188 30.85 13.02 11.78
C MET A 188 31.30 14.19 12.67
N ASN A 189 31.73 13.93 13.91
CA ASN A 189 32.29 14.96 14.79
C ASN A 189 33.70 15.38 14.36
N ALA A 190 34.55 14.43 13.92
CA ALA A 190 35.87 14.74 13.36
C ALA A 190 35.78 15.54 12.05
N MET A 191 34.80 15.24 11.19
CA MET A 191 34.53 16.04 9.98
C MET A 191 33.98 17.43 10.30
N LYS A 192 33.17 17.59 11.36
CA LYS A 192 32.71 18.91 11.85
C LYS A 192 33.83 19.76 12.41
N GLU A 193 34.78 19.17 13.13
CA GLU A 193 35.97 19.87 13.64
C GLU A 193 36.93 20.29 12.52
N GLN A 194 37.07 19.47 11.46
CA GLN A 194 37.90 19.81 10.29
C GLN A 194 37.24 20.82 9.33
N ALA A 195 35.91 20.94 9.32
CA ALA A 195 35.18 21.90 8.50
C ALA A 195 35.12 23.32 9.10
N SER A 196 35.74 23.55 10.25
CA SER A 196 35.77 24.85 10.95
C SER A 196 37.21 25.38 11.05
N PRO A 197 37.83 25.79 9.93
CA PRO A 197 38.24 27.20 9.86
C PRO A 197 38.36 27.70 8.40
N ILE A 198 37.24 28.01 7.72
CA ILE A 198 37.26 28.90 6.55
C ILE A 198 35.99 29.75 6.56
N THR A 199 35.80 30.56 7.60
CA THR A 199 34.89 31.72 7.57
C THR A 199 35.23 32.68 8.71
N ASP A 200 36.49 33.06 8.83
CA ASP A 200 36.89 34.25 9.59
C ASP A 200 38.23 34.76 9.03
N GLU A 201 38.18 35.27 7.80
CA GLU A 201 39.11 36.30 7.29
C GLU A 201 38.68 36.72 5.87
N VAL A 202 37.63 37.54 5.78
CA VAL A 202 37.53 38.58 4.74
C VAL A 202 37.05 39.85 5.43
N LYS A 203 38.02 40.68 5.80
CA LYS A 203 37.84 42.11 6.02
C LYS A 203 38.23 42.83 4.74
#